data_AF-A0A1C5P862-F1
#
_entry.id   AF-A0A1C5P862-F1
#
_cell.length_a   1.000
_cell.length_b   1.000
_cell.length_c   1.000
_cell.angle_alpha   90.00
_cell.angle_beta   90.00
_cell.angle_gamma   90.00
#
_symmetry.space_group_name_H-M   'P 1'
#
loop_
_entity.id
_entity.type
_entity.pdbx_description
1 polymer ?
#
loop_
_entity_poly.entity_id
_entity_poly.type
_entity_poly.pdbx_seq_one_letter_code
_entity_poly.pdbx_strand_id
1 'polypeptide(L)'
;MRFTEFKELNIKYDEKYITRYKEKRVIKLKDSRSKLNKNGIYEVYPLAIDYGQIYVVCPFCGNIHIHGLIEDSDNSYGGRHPLCLERRNNTTYYIQKI
;
A
#
# COMPACT_ATOMS: atom_id res chain seq x y z
N MET A 1 -7.75 -2.93 -29.50
CA MET A 1 -6.88 -2.58 -28.37
C MET A 1 -7.46 -1.35 -27.69
N ARG A 2 -7.88 -1.45 -26.43
CA ARG A 2 -8.35 -0.30 -25.63
C ARG A 2 -7.24 0.05 -24.65
N PHE A 3 -6.70 1.25 -24.78
CA PHE A 3 -5.79 1.84 -23.81
C PHE A 3 -6.64 2.52 -22.73
N THR A 4 -6.48 2.12 -21.48
CA THR A 4 -7.12 2.80 -20.35
C THR A 4 -6.16 3.85 -19.83
N GLU A 5 -6.57 5.11 -19.88
CA GLU A 5 -5.82 6.26 -19.38
C GLU A 5 -5.43 6.07 -17.91
N PHE A 6 -4.13 6.18 -17.62
CA PHE A 6 -3.64 6.27 -16.25
C PHE A 6 -3.98 7.66 -15.70
N LYS A 7 -5.03 7.75 -14.88
CA LYS A 7 -5.28 8.95 -14.06
C LYS A 7 -4.08 9.18 -13.16
N GLU A 8 -3.45 10.34 -13.31
CA GLU A 8 -2.30 10.78 -12.52
C GLU A 8 -2.54 10.59 -11.02
N LEU A 9 -1.75 9.71 -10.40
CA LEU A 9 -1.72 9.56 -8.95
C LEU A 9 -1.09 10.83 -8.36
N ASN A 10 -1.90 11.64 -7.66
CA ASN A 10 -1.47 12.83 -6.92
C ASN A 10 -0.63 12.44 -5.68
N ILE A 11 0.58 11.93 -5.91
CA ILE A 11 1.56 11.64 -4.86
C ILE A 11 2.33 12.94 -4.61
N LYS A 12 2.16 13.54 -3.42
CA LYS A 12 2.96 14.71 -2.99
C LYS A 12 4.30 14.23 -2.44
N TYR A 13 5.39 14.82 -2.92
CA TYR A 13 6.76 14.55 -2.46
C TYR A 13 7.30 15.72 -1.64
N ASP A 14 8.20 15.45 -0.68
CA ASP A 14 8.95 16.47 0.08
C ASP A 14 10.33 16.62 -0.56
N GLU A 15 10.62 17.84 -1.05
CA GLU A 15 11.81 18.16 -1.85
C GLU A 15 13.13 18.05 -1.06
N LYS A 16 13.08 18.05 0.29
CA LYS A 16 14.29 17.98 1.12
C LYS A 16 15.05 16.65 1.04
N TYR A 17 14.47 15.64 0.39
CA TYR A 17 15.06 14.30 0.26
C TYR A 17 15.80 14.08 -1.07
N ILE A 18 16.04 15.13 -1.87
CA ILE A 18 16.72 15.03 -3.17
C ILE A 18 18.22 15.39 -3.07
N THR A 19 19.09 14.37 -3.13
CA THR A 19 20.56 14.44 -3.19
C THR A 19 21.08 13.47 -4.27
N ARG A 20 22.16 13.83 -4.95
CA ARG A 20 22.60 13.22 -6.22
C ARG A 20 23.24 11.83 -6.07
N TYR A 21 22.82 10.90 -6.94
CA TYR A 21 23.50 9.69 -7.49
C TYR A 21 24.31 8.74 -6.58
N LYS A 22 23.86 7.46 -6.54
CA LYS A 22 24.55 6.16 -6.22
C LYS A 22 24.04 5.29 -5.07
N GLU A 23 22.95 5.67 -4.40
CA GLU A 23 22.23 4.76 -3.50
C GLU A 23 20.79 4.66 -4.00
N LYS A 24 20.23 3.46 -4.10
CA LYS A 24 18.79 3.29 -4.37
C LYS A 24 18.04 3.94 -3.21
N ARG A 25 17.67 5.21 -3.38
CA ARG A 25 16.88 5.97 -2.42
C ARG A 25 15.55 5.26 -2.25
N VAL A 26 15.40 4.58 -1.14
CA VAL A 26 14.12 3.97 -0.76
C VAL A 26 13.22 5.11 -0.32
N ILE A 27 12.45 5.66 -1.26
CA ILE A 27 11.43 6.66 -0.97
C ILE A 27 10.34 5.95 -0.16
N LYS A 28 10.15 6.38 1.10
CA LYS A 28 9.01 5.93 1.90
C LYS A 28 7.78 6.69 1.45
N LEU A 29 6.81 5.96 0.93
CA LEU A 29 5.52 6.48 0.48
C LEU A 29 4.54 6.55 1.63
N LYS A 30 3.58 7.47 1.52
CA LYS A 30 2.38 7.54 2.35
C LYS A 30 1.18 7.66 1.44
N ASP A 31 0.25 6.72 1.52
CA ASP A 31 -1.04 6.85 0.84
C ASP A 31 -1.97 7.70 1.70
N SER A 32 -2.38 8.85 1.19
CA SER A 32 -3.27 9.78 1.90
C SER A 32 -4.67 9.23 2.16
N ARG A 33 -5.07 8.18 1.45
CA ARG A 33 -6.35 7.49 1.65
C ARG A 33 -6.29 6.55 2.85
N SER A 34 -5.10 6.04 3.16
CA SER A 34 -4.91 5.08 4.24
C SER A 34 -5.09 5.74 5.61
N LYS A 35 -5.88 5.12 6.48
CA LYS A 35 -6.27 5.67 7.78
C LYS A 35 -6.23 4.61 8.88
N LEU A 36 -6.03 5.07 10.12
CA LEU A 36 -6.16 4.22 11.29
C LEU A 36 -7.64 4.25 11.73
N ASN A 37 -8.26 3.09 11.87
CA ASN A 37 -9.64 3.01 12.32
C ASN A 37 -9.74 3.07 13.86
N LYS A 38 -10.97 3.05 14.38
CA LYS A 38 -11.27 3.15 15.83
C LYS A 38 -10.61 2.05 16.67
N ASN A 39 -10.28 0.91 16.05
CA ASN A 39 -9.66 -0.23 16.72
C ASN A 39 -8.13 -0.21 16.62
N GLY A 40 -7.54 0.88 16.11
CA GLY A 40 -6.08 0.97 15.93
C GLY A 40 -5.55 0.11 14.77
N ILE A 41 -6.42 -0.31 13.85
CA ILE A 41 -6.06 -1.12 12.69
C ILE A 41 -6.00 -0.22 11.46
N TYR A 42 -4.95 -0.37 10.65
CA TYR A 42 -4.86 0.38 9.40
C TYR A 42 -5.83 -0.15 8.35
N GLU A 43 -6.62 0.74 7.79
CA GLU A 43 -7.39 0.55 6.56
C GLU A 43 -6.59 1.19 5.42
N VAL A 44 -6.14 0.36 4.48
CA VAL A 44 -5.34 0.77 3.32
C VAL A 44 -6.08 0.50 2.03
N TYR A 45 -5.63 1.11 0.94
CA TYR A 45 -6.29 1.01 -0.36
C TYR A 45 -5.31 0.51 -1.43
N PRO A 46 -5.79 -0.24 -2.43
CA PRO A 46 -4.95 -0.63 -3.56
C PRO A 46 -4.43 0.59 -4.32
N LEU A 47 -3.17 0.51 -4.72
CA LEU A 47 -2.57 1.33 -5.76
C LEU A 47 -2.90 0.76 -7.15
N ALA A 48 -2.84 -0.57 -7.26
CA ALA A 48 -3.12 -1.32 -8.48
C ALA A 48 -3.58 -2.74 -8.13
N ILE A 49 -4.31 -3.35 -9.06
CA ILE A 49 -4.72 -4.75 -9.01
C ILE A 49 -4.43 -5.33 -10.40
N ASP A 50 -3.67 -6.42 -10.46
CA ASP A 50 -3.30 -7.05 -11.72
C ASP A 50 -3.02 -8.55 -11.54
N TYR A 51 -3.40 -9.38 -12.52
CA TYR A 51 -3.19 -10.85 -12.54
C TYR A 51 -3.30 -11.56 -11.18
N GLY A 52 -4.34 -11.26 -10.38
CA GLY A 52 -4.55 -11.89 -9.08
C GLY A 52 -3.63 -11.38 -7.96
N GLN A 53 -3.01 -10.21 -8.14
CA GLN A 53 -2.18 -9.53 -7.16
C GLN A 53 -2.74 -8.15 -6.83
N ILE A 54 -2.46 -7.69 -5.62
CA ILE A 54 -2.83 -6.37 -5.13
C ILE A 54 -1.61 -5.63 -4.59
N TYR A 55 -1.43 -4.39 -5.05
CA TYR A 55 -0.31 -3.52 -4.70
C TYR A 55 -0.79 -2.47 -3.71
N VAL A 56 -0.13 -2.33 -2.57
CA VAL A 56 -0.52 -1.38 -1.50
C VAL A 56 0.70 -0.70 -0.91
N VAL A 57 0.55 0.55 -0.48
CA VAL A 57 1.57 1.19 0.38
C VAL A 57 1.43 0.60 1.79
N CYS A 58 2.49 -0.03 2.29
CA CYS A 58 2.51 -0.54 3.65
C CYS A 58 2.50 0.64 4.65
N PRO A 59 1.54 0.69 5.58
CA PRO A 59 1.42 1.80 6.52
C PRO A 59 2.55 1.83 7.56
N PHE A 60 3.29 0.72 7.71
CA PHE A 60 4.36 0.59 8.69
C PHE A 60 5.74 1.00 8.16
N CYS A 61 6.10 0.58 6.94
CA CYS A 61 7.43 0.84 6.39
C CYS A 61 7.44 1.87 5.25
N GLY A 62 6.28 2.20 4.68
CA GLY A 62 6.13 3.11 3.55
C GLY A 62 6.56 2.52 2.19
N ASN A 63 6.90 1.24 2.12
CA ASN A 63 7.20 0.56 0.85
C ASN A 63 5.93 -0.03 0.23
N ILE A 64 5.96 -0.27 -1.09
CA ILE A 64 4.89 -1.01 -1.77
C ILE A 64 5.03 -2.49 -1.43
N HIS A 65 3.97 -3.08 -0.91
CA HIS A 65 3.85 -4.51 -0.70
C HIS A 65 2.90 -5.11 -1.74
N ILE A 66 3.18 -6.35 -2.14
CA ILE A 66 2.37 -7.13 -3.07
C ILE A 66 1.75 -8.27 -2.26
N HIS A 67 0.44 -8.45 -2.40
CA HIS A 67 -0.29 -9.57 -1.81
C HIS A 67 -1.09 -10.31 -2.89
N GLY A 68 -1.46 -11.54 -2.58
CA GLY A 68 -2.48 -12.24 -3.36
C GLY A 68 -3.83 -11.54 -3.25
N LEU A 69 -4.54 -11.48 -4.38
CA LEU A 69 -5.92 -11.02 -4.47
C LEU A 69 -6.83 -12.12 -3.92
N ILE A 70 -7.33 -11.91 -2.70
CA ILE A 70 -8.34 -12.76 -2.06
C ILE A 70 -9.42 -11.80 -1.61
N GLU A 71 -10.66 -12.04 -2.04
CA GLU A 71 -11.81 -11.25 -1.58
C GLU A 71 -12.33 -11.84 -0.27
N ASP A 72 -12.55 -10.97 0.71
CA ASP A 72 -13.28 -11.32 1.93
C ASP A 72 -14.74 -10.88 1.82
N SER A 73 -15.62 -11.48 2.64
CA SER A 73 -17.07 -11.25 2.64
C SER A 73 -17.49 -9.79 2.84
N ASP A 74 -16.61 -8.99 3.44
CA ASP A 74 -16.95 -7.67 3.98
C ASP A 74 -16.50 -6.52 3.07
N ASN A 75 -16.67 -6.70 1.75
CA ASN A 75 -16.28 -5.70 0.74
C ASN A 75 -14.81 -5.23 0.87
N SER A 76 -13.92 -6.14 1.25
CA SER A 76 -12.49 -5.90 1.40
C SER A 76 -11.68 -7.01 0.72
N TYR A 77 -10.39 -6.77 0.51
CA TYR A 77 -9.43 -7.81 0.13
C TYR A 77 -8.79 -8.46 1.36
N GLY A 78 -9.37 -8.22 2.54
CA GLY A 78 -9.02 -8.88 3.78
C GLY A 78 -7.83 -8.32 4.53
N GLY A 79 -7.57 -8.94 5.67
CA GLY A 79 -6.40 -8.69 6.49
C GLY A 79 -5.13 -9.22 5.85
N ARG A 80 -4.06 -8.42 5.89
CA ARG A 80 -2.73 -8.80 5.41
C ARG A 80 -1.67 -8.49 6.46
N HIS A 81 -0.76 -9.44 6.60
CA HIS A 81 0.41 -9.27 7.44
C HIS A 81 1.50 -8.49 6.68
N PRO A 82 2.04 -7.40 7.24
CA PRO A 82 3.11 -6.65 6.60
C PRO A 82 4.40 -7.49 6.57
N LEU A 83 4.89 -7.80 5.36
CA LEU A 83 6.16 -8.54 5.16
C LEU A 83 7.39 -7.85 5.76
N CYS A 84 7.29 -6.56 6.08
CA CYS A 84 8.37 -5.76 6.66
C CYS A 84 8.49 -5.89 8.19
N LEU A 85 7.51 -6.52 8.86
CA LEU A 85 7.58 -6.81 10.29
C LEU A 85 7.98 -8.27 10.48
N GLU A 86 8.67 -8.57 11.58
CA GLU A 86 8.91 -9.95 11.97
C GLU A 86 7.58 -10.68 12.12
N ARG A 87 7.51 -11.93 11.61
CA ARG A 87 6.32 -12.79 11.65
C ARG A 87 5.74 -13.04 13.05
N ARG A 88 6.45 -12.64 14.12
CA ARG A 88 6.02 -12.77 15.51
C ARG A 88 5.05 -11.66 15.95
N ASN A 89 4.98 -10.56 15.22
CA ASN A 89 4.04 -9.48 15.51
C ASN A 89 2.69 -9.83 14.88
N ASN A 90 1.64 -10.01 15.68
CA ASN A 90 0.29 -10.33 15.18
C ASN A 90 -0.42 -9.10 14.58
N THR A 91 0.35 -8.23 13.92
CA THR A 91 -0.10 -6.97 13.34
C THR A 91 -0.59 -7.21 11.92
N THR A 92 -1.78 -6.71 11.62
CA THR A 92 -2.39 -6.76 10.30
C THR A 92 -2.89 -5.38 9.90
N TYR A 93 -3.00 -5.16 8.60
CA TYR A 93 -3.80 -4.08 8.02
C TYR A 93 -4.86 -4.68 7.10
N TYR A 94 -5.96 -3.97 6.90
CA TYR A 94 -7.05 -4.40 6.02
C TYR A 94 -6.99 -3.61 4.72
N ILE A 95 -7.01 -4.32 3.60
CA ILE A 95 -7.05 -3.69 2.29
C ILE A 95 -8.51 -3.52 1.88
N GLN A 96 -8.98 -2.29 1.81
CA GLN A 96 -10.35 -1.94 1.43
C GLN A 96 -10.51 -1.95 -0.10
N LYS A 97 -11.70 -2.29 -0.59
CA LYS A 97 -12.07 -2.08 -2.00
C LYS A 97 -12.22 -0.57 -2.28
N ILE A 98 -11.98 -0.16 -3.53
CA ILE A 98 -12.15 1.23 -4.00
C ILE A 98 -13.60 1.45 -4.41
#